data_AF-A0A2V6JBU1-F1
#
_entry.id   AF-A0A2V6JBU1-F1
#
_cell.length_a   1.000
_cell.length_b   1.000
_cell.length_c   1.000
_cell.angle_alpha   90.00
_cell.angle_beta   90.00
_cell.angle_gamma   90.00
#
_symmetry.space_group_name_H-M   'P 1'
#
loop_
_entity.id
_entity.type
_entity.pdbx_description
1 polymer ?
#
loop_
_entity_poly.entity_id
_entity_poly.type
_entity_poly.pdbx_seq_one_letter_code
_entity_poly.pdbx_strand_id
1 'polypeptide(L)' 'MRIRKAVESDISNLLRLMRELAEFEKYATDSAVTEDVLREQGFHRSPPDFQCLIAEEGG' A
#
# COMPACT_ATOMS: atom_id res chain seq x y z
N MET A 1 9.12 -0.99 17.39
CA MET A 1 8.84 -1.36 15.99
C MET A 1 8.12 -2.70 15.96
N ARG A 2 6.97 -2.78 15.28
CA ARG A 2 6.18 -4.01 15.11
C ARG A 2 5.89 -4.21 13.62
N ILE A 3 5.95 -5.46 13.15
CA ILE A 3 5.53 -5.84 11.80
C ILE A 3 4.17 -6.54 11.87
N ARG A 4 3.22 -6.15 11.04
CA ARG A 4 1.89 -6.76 10.94
C ARG A 4 1.39 -6.79 9.51
N LYS A 5 0.36 -7.60 9.24
CA LYS A 5 -0.38 -7.50 7.97
C LYS A 5 -1.08 -6.15 7.89
N ALA A 6 -1.11 -5.58 6.69
CA ALA A 6 -1.92 -4.40 6.41
C ALA A 6 -3.40 -4.72 6.58
N VAL A 7 -4.15 -3.73 7.06
CA VAL A 7 -5.60 -3.69 7.06
C VAL A 7 -6.07 -2.56 6.16
N GLU A 8 -7.35 -2.54 5.79
CA GLU A 8 -7.88 -1.58 4.82
C GLU A 8 -7.66 -0.10 5.24
N SER A 9 -7.64 0.19 6.54
CA SER A 9 -7.34 1.54 7.04
C SER A 9 -5.89 2.01 6.80
N ASP A 10 -4.98 1.12 6.43
CA ASP A 10 -3.59 1.47 6.12
C ASP A 10 -3.40 1.98 4.67
N ILE A 11 -4.43 1.92 3.82
CA ILE A 11 -4.32 2.21 2.38
C ILE A 11 -3.75 3.61 2.09
N SER A 12 -4.17 4.63 2.83
CA SER A 12 -3.67 6.00 2.63
C SER A 12 -2.16 6.11 2.88
N ASN A 13 -1.68 5.46 3.94
CA ASN A 13 -0.25 5.38 4.26
C ASN A 13 0.52 4.51 3.25
N LEU A 14 -0.05 3.39 2.81
CA LEU A 14 0.52 2.54 1.76
C LEU A 14 0.71 3.34 0.47
N LEU A 15 -0.33 4.03 0.02
CA LEU A 15 -0.27 4.83 -1.21
C LEU A 15 0.78 5.94 -1.12
N ARG A 16 0.89 6.61 0.04
CA ARG A 16 1.95 7.60 0.28
C ARG A 16 3.34 6.98 0.11
N LEU A 17 3.61 5.85 0.77
CA LEU A 17 4.92 5.18 0.70
C LEU A 17 5.23 4.66 -0.70
N MET A 18 4.24 4.14 -1.43
CA MET A 18 4.41 3.71 -2.82
C MET A 18 4.78 4.89 -3.74
N ARG A 19 4.20 6.08 -3.52
CA ARG A 19 4.56 7.29 -4.26
C ARG A 19 5.97 7.77 -3.93
N GLU A 20 6.34 7.78 -2.64
CA GLU A 20 7.69 8.14 -2.21
C GLU A 20 8.75 7.20 -2.80
N LEU A 21 8.46 5.90 -2.86
CA LEU A 21 9.32 4.94 -3.54
C LEU A 21 9.42 5.21 -5.05
N ALA A 22 8.29 5.47 -5.71
CA ALA A 22 8.27 5.78 -7.14
C ALA A 22 9.03 7.06 -7.52
N GLU A 23 8.99 8.08 -6.66
CA GLU A 23 9.79 9.30 -6.79
C GLU A 23 11.28 9.00 -6.64
N PHE A 24 11.66 8.24 -5.61
CA PHE A 24 13.04 7.82 -5.39
C PHE A 24 13.62 7.01 -6.57
N GLU A 25 12.82 6.11 -7.13
CA GLU A 25 13.17 5.26 -8.27
C GLU A 25 13.00 5.95 -9.64
N LYS A 26 12.56 7.23 -9.67
CA LYS A 26 12.38 8.07 -10.87
C LYS A 26 11.36 7.53 -11.90
N TYR A 27 10.28 6.88 -11.44
CA TYR A 27 9.14 6.48 -12.29
C TYR A 27 7.78 7.08 -11.87
N ALA A 28 7.77 8.07 -10.98
CA ALA A 28 6.53 8.65 -10.43
C ALA A 28 5.48 9.15 -11.45
N THR A 29 5.86 9.42 -12.70
CA THR A 29 4.90 9.82 -13.76
C THR A 29 4.03 8.68 -14.27
N ASP A 30 4.31 7.42 -13.92
CA ASP A 30 3.58 6.22 -14.39
C ASP A 30 2.65 5.63 -13.31
N SER A 31 2.16 6.45 -12.39
CA SER A 31 1.38 5.95 -11.25
C SER A 31 -0.07 5.63 -11.65
N ALA A 32 -0.32 4.36 -12.00
CA ALA A 32 -1.66 3.81 -12.22
C ALA A 32 -2.41 3.44 -10.92
N VAL A 33 -1.74 3.58 -9.75
CA VAL A 33 -2.26 3.09 -8.46
C VAL A 33 -3.03 4.19 -7.73
N THR A 34 -4.29 3.90 -7.42
CA THR A 34 -5.17 4.74 -6.58
C THR A 34 -5.58 3.98 -5.32
N GLU A 35 -6.16 4.69 -4.33
CA GLU A 35 -6.68 4.03 -3.13
C GLU A 35 -7.76 2.99 -3.46
N ASP A 36 -8.63 3.28 -4.43
CA ASP A 36 -9.69 2.35 -4.85
C ASP A 36 -9.12 1.08 -5.47
N VAL A 37 -8.06 1.21 -6.28
CA VAL A 37 -7.35 0.05 -6.85
C VAL A 37 -6.73 -0.80 -5.74
N LEU A 38 -6.07 -0.18 -4.75
CA LEU A 38 -5.48 -0.89 -3.61
C LEU A 38 -6.54 -1.58 -2.76
N ARG A 39 -7.66 -0.92 -2.49
CA ARG A 39 -8.79 -1.47 -1.74
C ARG A 39 -9.37 -2.70 -2.42
N GLU A 40 -9.69 -2.56 -3.70
CA GLU A 40 -10.31 -3.62 -4.48
C GLU A 40 -9.39 -4.85 -4.59
N GLN A 41 -8.16 -4.64 -5.05
CA GLN A 41 -7.23 -5.73 -5.33
C GLN A 41 -6.65 -6.38 -4.07
N GLY A 42 -6.43 -5.60 -3.01
CA GLY A 42 -5.78 -6.09 -1.78
C GLY A 42 -6.75 -6.62 -0.72
N PHE A 43 -8.01 -6.17 -0.71
CA PHE A 43 -8.93 -6.42 0.41
C PHE A 43 -10.31 -6.95 0.01
N HIS A 44 -10.84 -6.61 -1.17
CA HIS A 44 -12.18 -7.02 -1.58
C HIS A 44 -12.23 -8.27 -2.48
N ARG A 45 -11.12 -8.64 -3.12
CA ARG A 45 -11.03 -9.87 -3.93
C ARG A 45 -10.76 -11.12 -3.08
N SER A 46 -11.18 -12.27 -3.60
CA SER A 46 -10.92 -13.58 -2.99
C SER A 46 -10.47 -14.61 -4.04
N PRO A 47 -9.18 -14.99 -4.07
CA PRO A 47 -8.09 -14.48 -3.22
C PRO A 47 -7.72 -13.03 -3.56
N PRO A 48 -7.12 -12.27 -2.63
CA PRO A 48 -6.58 -10.95 -2.93
C PRO A 48 -5.40 -11.06 -3.92
N ASP A 49 -5.26 -10.08 -4.79
CA ASP A 49 -4.21 -10.04 -5.81
C ASP A 49 -2.82 -9.86 -5.16
N PHE A 50 -2.76 -9.22 -3.99
CA PHE A 50 -1.53 -9.01 -3.23
C PHE A 50 -1.76 -9.00 -1.71
N GLN A 51 -0.67 -9.10 -0.94
CA GLN A 51 -0.67 -8.89 0.51
C GLN A 51 0.44 -7.91 0.89
N CYS A 52 0.18 -7.02 1.85
CA CYS A 52 1.15 -6.05 2.35
C CYS A 52 1.48 -6.27 3.83
N LEU A 53 2.71 -5.90 4.20
CA LEU A 53 3.16 -5.83 5.59
C LEU A 53 3.44 -4.37 5.95
N ILE A 54 3.03 -3.98 7.16
CA ILE A 54 3.28 -2.66 7.74
C ILE A 54 4.33 -2.79 8.84
N ALA A 55 5.32 -1.90 8.79
CA ALA A 55 6.21 -1.63 9.91
C ALA A 55 5.70 -0.38 10.63
N GLU A 56 5.27 -0.52 11.89
CA GLU A 56 4.78 0.59 12.72
C GLU A 56 5.72 0.85 13.91
N GLU A 57 5.91 2.12 14.24
CA GLU A 57 6.72 2.57 15.36
C GLU A 57 5.82 3.23 16.42
N GLY A 58 5.79 2.65 17.63
CA GLY A 58 4.85 3.03 18.69
C GLY A 58 3.42 2.59 18.35
N GLY A 59 2.94 1.52 19.00
CA GLY A 59 1.60 0.96 18.77
C GLY A 59 0.48 1.82 19.34
#